data_AF-A0A7C9DXX8-F1
#
_entry.id   AF-A0A7C9DXX8-F1
#
_cell.length_a   1.000
_cell.length_b   1.000
_cell.length_c   1.000
_cell.angle_alpha   90.00
_cell.angle_beta   90.00
_cell.angle_gamma   90.00
#
_symmetry.space_group_name_H-M   'P 1'
#
loop_
_entity.id
_entity.type
_entity.pdbx_description
1 polymer ?
#
loop_
_entity_poly.entity_id
_entity_poly.type
_entity_poly.pdbx_seq_one_letter_code
_entity_poly.pdbx_strand_id
1 'polypeptide(L)'
;ALPLVTVAKSLFNHIWDVLKDVPTFHSEYGIVLRHVLAARDYRFHMRKRVYCGLVLLYMEKVGAILSEKQSSHSNLKEEGFRCILTLHSLLENPPGDFPENIREDVAKGLIGFFASMREEGKILRKLIDCLNTYLLEDGPNLGHQSLEIHSSVQHFVSHFWLATHDRALKDALILYAKLQLNLCRGSEDGGPLIEQLLDVVSRDLDQCSVPSIT
;
A
#
# COMPACT_ATOMS: atom_id res chain seq x y z
N ALA A 1 -6.31 4.43 32.63
CA ALA A 1 -5.02 3.79 32.30
C ALA A 1 -5.29 2.56 31.45
N LEU A 2 -4.68 2.43 30.26
CA LEU A 2 -4.81 1.22 29.44
C LEU A 2 -4.02 0.09 30.14
N PRO A 3 -4.69 -0.98 30.65
CA PRO A 3 -4.05 -1.97 31.51
C PRO A 3 -2.91 -2.74 30.86
N LEU A 4 -2.87 -2.77 29.52
CA LEU A 4 -1.97 -3.63 28.75
C LEU A 4 -0.73 -2.91 28.21
N VAL A 5 -0.55 -1.62 28.46
CA VAL A 5 0.64 -0.86 28.00
C VAL A 5 1.93 -1.52 28.48
N THR A 6 1.94 -2.00 29.73
CA THR A 6 3.09 -2.68 30.35
C THR A 6 3.47 -3.98 29.65
N VAL A 7 2.52 -4.64 28.98
CA VAL A 7 2.75 -5.90 28.25
C VAL A 7 2.79 -5.71 26.72
N ALA A 8 2.49 -4.51 26.20
CA ALA A 8 2.41 -4.25 24.76
C ALA A 8 3.68 -4.64 24.01
N LYS A 9 4.85 -4.37 24.59
CA LYS A 9 6.14 -4.79 24.04
C LYS A 9 6.25 -6.31 23.92
N SER A 10 5.88 -7.04 24.97
CA SER A 10 5.91 -8.51 24.98
C SER A 10 4.89 -9.09 24.01
N LEU A 11 3.71 -8.47 23.92
CA LEU A 11 2.67 -8.85 22.96
C LEU A 11 3.15 -8.76 21.52
N PHE A 12 3.82 -7.67 21.13
CA PHE A 12 4.36 -7.55 19.76
C PHE A 12 5.46 -8.57 19.46
N ASN A 13 6.34 -8.88 20.42
CA ASN A 13 7.33 -9.94 20.20
C ASN A 13 6.65 -11.30 20.01
N HIS A 14 5.66 -11.62 20.85
CA HIS A 14 4.89 -12.86 20.72
C HIS A 14 4.16 -12.95 19.38
N ILE A 15 3.51 -11.87 18.94
CA ILE A 15 2.85 -11.81 17.63
C ILE A 15 3.86 -12.05 16.51
N TRP A 16 5.03 -11.43 16.58
CA TRP A 16 6.10 -11.65 15.62
C TRP A 16 6.58 -13.10 15.58
N ASP A 17 6.85 -13.70 16.74
CA ASP A 17 7.32 -15.07 16.83
C ASP A 17 6.31 -16.06 16.22
N VAL A 18 5.01 -15.86 16.49
CA VAL A 18 3.94 -16.68 15.89
C VAL A 18 3.82 -16.45 14.38
N LEU A 19 3.80 -15.20 13.93
CA LEU A 19 3.64 -14.87 12.50
C LEU A 19 4.86 -15.26 11.65
N LYS A 20 6.04 -15.32 12.25
CA LYS A 20 7.27 -15.73 11.58
C LYS A 20 7.34 -17.24 11.39
N ASP A 21 6.97 -18.01 12.42
CA ASP A 21 7.32 -19.44 12.50
C ASP A 21 6.10 -20.39 12.49
N VAL A 22 4.85 -19.90 12.63
CA VAL A 22 3.67 -20.77 12.79
C VAL A 22 2.56 -20.47 11.75
N PRO A 23 2.59 -21.14 10.58
CA PRO A 23 1.65 -20.90 9.48
C PRO A 23 0.18 -21.03 9.82
N THR A 24 -0.17 -21.96 10.70
CA THR A 24 -1.55 -22.27 11.07
C THR A 24 -2.27 -21.11 11.75
N PHE A 25 -1.54 -20.16 12.35
CA PHE A 25 -2.12 -19.03 13.08
C PHE A 25 -1.96 -17.68 12.36
N HIS A 26 -1.45 -17.67 11.13
CA HIS A 26 -1.19 -16.44 10.39
C HIS A 26 -2.43 -15.55 10.24
N SER A 27 -3.59 -16.14 9.98
CA SER A 27 -4.81 -15.38 9.70
C SER A 27 -5.36 -14.70 10.96
N GLU A 28 -5.37 -15.42 12.07
CA GLU A 28 -5.85 -15.02 13.39
C GLU A 28 -4.92 -13.98 14.00
N TYR A 29 -3.61 -14.24 13.96
CA TYR A 29 -2.62 -13.29 14.48
C TYR A 29 -2.48 -12.06 13.59
N GLY A 30 -2.77 -12.16 12.29
CA GLY A 30 -2.91 -10.99 11.42
C GLY A 30 -4.05 -10.08 11.87
N ILE A 31 -5.20 -10.66 12.26
CA ILE A 31 -6.31 -9.88 12.83
C ILE A 31 -5.89 -9.23 14.15
N VAL A 32 -5.28 -9.98 15.07
CA VAL A 32 -4.81 -9.45 16.36
C VAL A 32 -3.83 -8.30 16.14
N LEU A 33 -2.84 -8.47 15.25
CA LEU A 33 -1.85 -7.45 14.94
C LEU A 33 -2.50 -6.13 14.51
N ARG A 34 -3.47 -6.17 13.58
CA ARG A 34 -4.18 -4.96 13.12
C ARG A 34 -4.91 -4.25 14.26
N HIS A 35 -5.55 -4.99 15.17
CA HIS A 35 -6.24 -4.40 16.33
C HIS A 35 -5.25 -3.74 17.31
N VAL A 36 -4.09 -4.37 17.55
CA VAL A 36 -3.08 -3.81 18.45
C VAL A 36 -2.40 -2.58 17.82
N LEU A 37 -2.17 -2.58 16.51
CA LEU A 37 -1.62 -1.43 15.77
C LEU A 37 -2.53 -0.20 15.82
N ALA A 38 -3.85 -0.40 15.70
CA ALA A 38 -4.83 0.68 15.75
C ALA A 38 -4.85 1.41 17.11
N ALA A 39 -4.37 0.77 18.18
CA ALA A 39 -4.20 1.40 19.48
C ALA A 39 -2.88 2.21 19.51
N ARG A 40 -3.00 3.53 19.33
CA ARG A 40 -1.87 4.47 19.31
C ARG A 40 -0.93 4.33 20.51
N ASP A 41 -1.47 4.10 21.70
CA ASP A 41 -0.65 3.97 22.91
C ASP A 41 0.14 2.65 22.96
N TYR A 42 -0.23 1.63 22.18
CA TYR A 42 0.51 0.38 22.09
C TYR A 42 1.58 0.44 21.02
N ARG A 43 1.28 1.01 19.85
CA ARG A 43 2.19 0.98 18.69
C ARG A 43 3.61 1.48 19.00
N PHE A 44 3.75 2.53 19.82
CA PHE A 44 5.06 3.07 20.21
C PHE A 44 5.93 2.11 21.03
N HIS A 45 5.35 1.05 21.61
CA HIS A 45 6.10 0.02 22.32
C HIS A 45 6.65 -1.08 21.41
N MET A 46 6.29 -1.08 20.12
CA MET A 46 6.84 -2.02 19.16
C MET A 46 8.31 -1.71 18.89
N ARG A 47 9.17 -2.72 19.04
CA ARG A 47 10.59 -2.58 18.71
C ARG A 47 10.76 -2.41 17.21
N LYS A 48 11.68 -1.52 16.80
CA LYS A 48 12.08 -1.31 15.40
C LYS A 48 12.29 -2.63 14.64
N ARG A 49 13.09 -3.56 15.20
CA ARG A 49 13.34 -4.88 14.60
C ARG A 49 12.06 -5.70 14.34
N VAL A 50 11.10 -5.65 15.26
CA VAL A 50 9.83 -6.37 15.12
C VAL A 50 8.99 -5.74 14.02
N TYR A 51 8.88 -4.41 14.01
CA TYR A 51 8.20 -3.67 12.95
C TYR A 51 8.80 -3.98 11.56
N CYS A 52 10.12 -3.84 11.42
CA CYS A 52 10.86 -4.19 10.22
C CYS A 52 10.54 -5.60 9.75
N GLY A 53 10.63 -6.58 10.65
CA GLY A 53 10.34 -7.98 10.34
C GLY A 53 8.91 -8.18 9.84
N LEU A 54 7.92 -7.58 10.52
CA LEU A 54 6.51 -7.69 10.15
C LEU A 54 6.23 -7.07 8.77
N VAL A 55 6.78 -5.89 8.49
CA VAL A 55 6.62 -5.24 7.18
C VAL A 55 7.19 -6.14 6.08
N LEU A 56 8.43 -6.61 6.22
CA LEU A 56 9.07 -7.46 5.22
C LEU A 56 8.32 -8.78 5.02
N LEU A 57 7.87 -9.42 6.11
CA LEU A 57 7.07 -10.65 6.07
C LEU A 57 5.79 -10.47 5.24
N TYR A 58 5.05 -9.38 5.46
CA TYR A 58 3.82 -9.14 4.71
C TYR A 58 4.07 -8.65 3.29
N MET A 59 5.16 -7.93 3.01
CA MET A 59 5.58 -7.62 1.64
C MET A 59 5.86 -8.90 0.85
N GLU A 60 6.63 -9.83 1.44
CA GLU A 60 6.94 -11.13 0.81
C GLU A 60 5.67 -11.95 0.55
N LYS A 61 4.77 -12.06 1.53
CA LYS A 61 3.49 -12.77 1.37
C LYS A 61 2.63 -12.19 0.24
N VAL A 62 2.52 -10.87 0.17
CA VAL A 62 1.76 -10.20 -0.91
C VAL A 62 2.43 -10.47 -2.26
N GLY A 63 3.74 -10.37 -2.35
CA GLY A 63 4.49 -10.67 -3.57
C GLY A 63 4.31 -12.11 -4.05
N ALA A 64 4.37 -13.08 -3.14
CA ALA A 64 4.15 -14.50 -3.45
C ALA A 64 2.74 -14.74 -4.00
N ILE A 65 1.71 -14.16 -3.36
CA ILE A 65 0.31 -14.32 -3.78
C ILE A 65 0.03 -13.66 -5.14
N LEU A 66 0.68 -12.55 -5.45
CA LEU A 66 0.57 -11.91 -6.78
C LEU A 66 1.32 -12.70 -7.87
N SER A 67 2.40 -13.40 -7.50
CA SER A 67 3.24 -14.18 -8.43
C SER A 67 2.70 -15.57 -8.72
N GLU A 68 2.03 -16.20 -7.74
CA GLU A 68 1.27 -17.43 -7.92
C GLU A 68 0.08 -17.13 -8.83
N LYS A 69 0.31 -17.28 -10.15
CA LYS A 69 -0.69 -17.13 -11.22
C LYS A 69 -2.05 -17.57 -10.71
N GLN A 70 -3.01 -16.63 -10.71
CA GLN A 70 -4.40 -16.77 -10.29
C GLN A 70 -4.99 -18.16 -10.59
N SER A 71 -4.67 -19.17 -9.76
CA SER A 71 -5.47 -20.38 -9.70
C SER A 71 -6.76 -19.91 -9.07
N SER A 72 -7.87 -20.20 -9.73
CA SER A 72 -9.21 -19.70 -9.44
C SER A 72 -9.79 -20.26 -8.14
N HIS A 73 -8.99 -20.30 -7.08
CA HIS A 73 -9.41 -20.64 -5.73
C HIS A 73 -9.75 -19.35 -4.99
N SER A 74 -11.04 -19.13 -4.73
CA SER A 74 -11.57 -18.00 -3.96
C SER A 74 -10.80 -17.76 -2.65
N ASN A 75 -10.36 -18.84 -2.00
CA ASN A 75 -9.64 -18.79 -0.73
C ASN A 75 -8.28 -18.08 -0.82
N LEU A 76 -7.55 -18.22 -1.93
CA LEU A 76 -6.25 -17.55 -2.12
C LEU A 76 -6.42 -16.04 -2.28
N LYS A 77 -7.48 -15.61 -2.99
CA LYS A 77 -7.81 -14.18 -3.15
C LYS A 77 -8.20 -13.54 -1.82
N GLU A 78 -8.96 -14.25 -0.99
CA GLU A 78 -9.32 -13.76 0.35
C GLU A 78 -8.11 -13.66 1.28
N GLU A 79 -7.22 -14.66 1.27
CA GLU A 79 -6.00 -14.63 2.07
C GLU A 79 -5.03 -13.54 1.60
N GLY A 80 -4.87 -13.37 0.29
CA GLY A 80 -4.15 -12.25 -0.29
C GLY A 80 -4.69 -10.91 0.17
N PHE A 81 -6.02 -10.75 0.12
CA PHE A 81 -6.65 -9.53 0.60
C PHE A 81 -6.39 -9.29 2.10
N ARG A 82 -6.45 -10.34 2.94
CA ARG A 82 -6.12 -10.24 4.37
C ARG A 82 -4.65 -9.84 4.61
N CYS A 83 -3.71 -10.37 3.82
CA CYS A 83 -2.30 -10.00 3.87
C CYS A 83 -2.10 -8.52 3.53
N ILE A 84 -2.74 -8.04 2.45
CA ILE A 84 -2.66 -6.63 2.04
C ILE A 84 -3.27 -5.71 3.12
N LEU A 85 -4.38 -6.11 3.76
CA LEU A 85 -4.94 -5.35 4.88
C LEU A 85 -3.96 -5.20 6.05
N THR A 86 -3.23 -6.27 6.39
CA THR A 86 -2.25 -6.21 7.47
C THR A 86 -1.05 -5.36 7.08
N LEU A 87 -0.54 -5.51 5.85
CA LEU A 87 0.52 -4.65 5.33
C LEU A 87 0.14 -3.17 5.39
N HIS A 88 -1.05 -2.84 4.89
CA HIS A 88 -1.58 -1.48 4.94
C HIS A 88 -1.62 -0.94 6.38
N SER A 89 -2.10 -1.74 7.33
CA SER A 89 -2.17 -1.34 8.74
C SER A 89 -0.79 -1.07 9.35
N LEU A 90 0.25 -1.82 8.93
CA LEU A 90 1.63 -1.61 9.35
C LEU A 90 2.18 -0.29 8.80
N LEU A 91 1.95 -0.01 7.52
CA LEU A 91 2.41 1.24 6.89
C LEU A 91 1.68 2.47 7.42
N GLU A 92 0.40 2.34 7.78
CA GLU A 92 -0.42 3.41 8.37
C GLU A 92 -0.04 3.69 9.84
N ASN A 93 0.49 2.70 10.55
CA ASN A 93 0.74 2.78 11.99
C ASN A 93 2.17 2.39 12.37
N PRO A 94 3.19 3.08 11.83
CA PRO A 94 4.56 2.79 12.21
C PRO A 94 4.81 3.20 13.67
N PRO A 95 5.71 2.53 14.41
CA PRO A 95 6.06 2.89 15.79
C PRO A 95 6.90 4.17 15.90
N GLY A 96 7.33 4.74 14.77
CA GLY A 96 8.17 5.92 14.62
C GLY A 96 8.56 6.06 13.15
N ASP A 97 9.61 6.83 12.84
CA ASP A 97 10.05 7.05 11.46
C ASP A 97 10.47 5.74 10.76
N PHE A 98 10.27 5.70 9.44
CA PHE A 98 10.68 4.56 8.63
C PHE A 98 12.21 4.43 8.61
N PRO A 99 12.74 3.25 8.98
CA PRO A 99 14.15 2.94 8.78
C PRO A 99 14.53 3.00 7.30
N GLU A 100 15.71 3.54 6.96
CA GLU A 100 16.16 3.66 5.56
C GLU A 100 16.17 2.33 4.81
N ASN A 101 16.63 1.26 5.44
CA ASN A 101 16.62 -0.07 4.84
C ASN A 101 15.18 -0.55 4.52
N ILE A 102 14.23 -0.28 5.41
CA ILE A 102 12.83 -0.65 5.19
C ILE A 102 12.20 0.22 4.11
N ARG A 103 12.56 1.50 4.04
CA ARG A 103 12.07 2.41 3.00
C ARG A 103 12.39 1.88 1.61
N GLU A 104 13.64 1.45 1.40
CA GLU A 104 14.08 0.86 0.14
C GLU A 104 13.35 -0.46 -0.16
N ASP A 105 13.23 -1.35 0.82
CA ASP A 105 12.56 -2.64 0.64
C ASP A 105 11.06 -2.48 0.33
N VAL A 106 10.38 -1.54 1.00
CA VAL A 106 8.97 -1.23 0.75
C VAL A 106 8.79 -0.64 -0.65
N ALA A 107 9.63 0.31 -1.05
CA ALA A 107 9.58 0.90 -2.39
C ALA A 107 9.75 -0.17 -3.48
N LYS A 108 10.78 -1.02 -3.36
CA LYS A 108 11.04 -2.12 -4.30
C LYS A 108 9.87 -3.11 -4.38
N GLY A 109 9.32 -3.50 -3.23
CA GLY A 109 8.21 -4.45 -3.22
C GLY A 109 6.93 -3.84 -3.81
N LEU A 110 6.62 -2.56 -3.55
CA LEU A 110 5.50 -1.87 -4.19
C LEU A 110 5.66 -1.84 -5.72
N ILE A 111 6.85 -1.47 -6.22
CA ILE A 111 7.18 -1.52 -7.65
C ILE A 111 6.92 -2.92 -8.23
N GLY A 112 7.38 -3.97 -7.53
CA GLY A 112 7.15 -5.36 -7.92
C GLY A 112 5.67 -5.75 -7.95
N PHE A 113 4.87 -5.28 -6.99
CA PHE A 113 3.43 -5.56 -6.96
C PHE A 113 2.73 -4.97 -8.18
N PHE A 114 2.97 -3.69 -8.49
CA PHE A 114 2.34 -3.06 -9.64
C PHE A 114 2.87 -3.61 -10.97
N ALA A 115 4.14 -4.00 -11.06
CA ALA A 115 4.68 -4.65 -12.25
C ALA A 115 4.01 -5.99 -12.59
N SER A 116 3.49 -6.71 -11.58
CA SER A 116 2.84 -8.03 -11.76
C SER A 116 1.32 -7.94 -12.00
N MET A 117 0.66 -6.86 -11.60
CA MET A 117 -0.79 -6.72 -11.76
C MET A 117 -1.22 -6.43 -13.19
N ARG A 118 -2.44 -6.86 -13.55
CA ARG A 118 -3.03 -6.62 -14.89
C ARG A 118 -4.52 -6.29 -14.84
N GLU A 119 -5.21 -6.68 -13.77
CA GLU A 119 -6.66 -6.62 -13.68
C GLU A 119 -7.11 -5.65 -12.60
N GLU A 120 -8.26 -5.03 -12.84
CA GLU A 120 -8.99 -4.27 -11.83
C GLU A 120 -9.56 -5.20 -10.75
N GLY A 121 -9.70 -4.67 -9.53
CA GLY A 121 -10.53 -5.31 -8.52
C GLY A 121 -10.16 -4.88 -7.11
N LYS A 122 -10.77 -5.58 -6.14
CA LYS A 122 -10.61 -5.31 -4.71
C LYS A 122 -9.16 -5.36 -4.22
N ILE A 123 -8.33 -6.22 -4.81
CA ILE A 123 -6.90 -6.34 -4.51
C ILE A 123 -6.14 -5.10 -5.01
N LEU A 124 -6.29 -4.75 -6.30
CA LEU A 124 -5.67 -3.55 -6.89
C LEU A 124 -6.04 -2.30 -6.09
N ARG A 125 -7.33 -2.11 -5.81
CA ARG A 125 -7.82 -0.98 -5.02
C ARG A 125 -7.12 -0.87 -3.67
N LYS A 126 -7.01 -1.99 -2.94
CA LYS A 126 -6.37 -1.99 -1.63
C LYS A 126 -4.85 -1.80 -1.69
N LEU A 127 -4.20 -2.22 -2.78
CA LEU A 127 -2.79 -1.92 -3.01
C LEU A 127 -2.55 -0.44 -3.33
N ILE A 128 -3.45 0.20 -4.08
CA ILE A 128 -3.40 1.66 -4.28
C ILE A 128 -3.59 2.40 -2.96
N ASP A 129 -4.52 1.97 -2.10
CA ASP A 129 -4.63 2.54 -0.74
C ASP A 129 -3.32 2.38 0.03
N CYS A 130 -2.71 1.18 -0.04
CA CYS A 130 -1.45 0.87 0.63
C CYS A 130 -0.32 1.79 0.18
N LEU A 131 -0.25 2.05 -1.13
CA LEU A 131 0.70 2.98 -1.73
C LEU A 131 0.44 4.42 -1.27
N ASN A 132 -0.82 4.87 -1.29
CA ASN A 132 -1.17 6.22 -0.86
C ASN A 132 -0.78 6.48 0.59
N THR A 133 -1.05 5.53 1.47
CA THR A 133 -0.64 5.58 2.88
C THR A 133 0.88 5.67 3.01
N TYR A 134 1.62 4.86 2.26
CA TYR A 134 3.09 4.92 2.30
C TYR A 134 3.64 6.28 1.84
N LEU A 135 3.09 6.82 0.74
CA LEU A 135 3.48 8.14 0.23
C LEU A 135 3.07 9.28 1.18
N LEU A 136 1.96 9.14 1.90
CA LEU A 136 1.54 10.10 2.92
C LEU A 136 2.49 10.09 4.13
N GLU A 137 2.86 8.91 4.61
CA GLU A 137 3.65 8.76 5.84
C GLU A 137 5.15 9.02 5.62
N ASP A 138 5.72 8.62 4.49
CA ASP A 138 7.17 8.68 4.26
C ASP A 138 7.59 9.20 2.87
N GLY A 139 6.64 9.67 2.06
CA GLY A 139 6.88 10.13 0.68
C GLY A 139 8.02 11.14 0.52
N PRO A 140 8.11 12.21 1.34
CA PRO A 140 9.19 13.18 1.23
C PRO A 140 10.60 12.61 1.42
N ASN A 141 10.72 11.44 2.08
CA ASN A 141 11.99 10.79 2.37
C ASN A 141 12.42 9.79 1.27
N LEU A 142 11.61 9.60 0.22
CA LEU A 142 11.86 8.61 -0.84
C LEU A 142 12.89 9.07 -1.89
N GLY A 143 13.06 10.38 -2.07
CA GLY A 143 13.91 10.91 -3.15
C GLY A 143 13.51 10.32 -4.52
N HIS A 144 14.50 9.79 -5.26
CA HIS A 144 14.28 9.20 -6.59
C HIS A 144 13.36 7.96 -6.60
N GLN A 145 13.23 7.24 -5.47
CA GLN A 145 12.36 6.06 -5.38
C GLN A 145 10.88 6.43 -5.60
N SER A 146 10.48 7.67 -5.32
CA SER A 146 9.12 8.15 -5.62
C SER A 146 8.82 8.09 -7.12
N LEU A 147 9.79 8.43 -7.96
CA LEU A 147 9.66 8.41 -9.43
C LEU A 147 9.66 6.99 -9.98
N GLU A 148 10.45 6.09 -9.38
CA GLU A 148 10.45 4.67 -9.76
C GLU A 148 9.10 4.01 -9.45
N ILE A 149 8.54 4.29 -8.27
CA ILE A 149 7.19 3.90 -7.90
C ILE A 149 6.19 4.44 -8.92
N HIS A 150 6.27 5.74 -9.24
CA HIS A 150 5.38 6.34 -10.23
C HIS A 150 5.45 5.67 -11.61
N SER A 151 6.66 5.42 -12.10
CA SER A 151 6.90 4.75 -13.37
C SER A 151 6.28 3.35 -13.43
N SER A 152 6.18 2.65 -12.30
CA SER A 152 5.52 1.34 -12.22
C SER A 152 3.98 1.41 -12.18
N VAL A 153 3.43 2.52 -11.66
CA VAL A 153 1.98 2.69 -11.42
C VAL A 153 1.30 3.45 -12.56
N GLN A 154 2.02 4.27 -13.31
CA GLN A 154 1.48 5.17 -14.35
C GLN A 154 0.60 4.45 -15.38
N HIS A 155 0.96 3.21 -15.76
CA HIS A 155 0.16 2.43 -16.71
C HIS A 155 -1.25 2.16 -16.16
N PHE A 156 -1.36 1.82 -14.87
CA PHE A 156 -2.65 1.62 -14.21
C PHE A 156 -3.43 2.91 -14.10
N VAL A 157 -2.78 4.02 -13.77
CA VAL A 157 -3.43 5.33 -13.72
C VAL A 157 -4.01 5.65 -15.09
N SER A 158 -3.21 5.61 -16.15
CA SER A 158 -3.69 5.95 -17.50
C SER A 158 -4.79 5.01 -18.03
N HIS A 159 -4.73 3.73 -17.67
CA HIS A 159 -5.68 2.72 -18.16
C HIS A 159 -6.98 2.70 -17.35
N PHE A 160 -6.87 2.60 -16.03
CA PHE A 160 -8.04 2.42 -15.15
C PHE A 160 -8.72 3.74 -14.79
N TRP A 161 -8.05 4.89 -14.84
CA TRP A 161 -8.68 6.17 -14.48
C TRP A 161 -9.94 6.49 -15.29
N LEU A 162 -9.88 6.23 -16.61
CA LEU A 162 -10.99 6.47 -17.53
C LEU A 162 -11.93 5.25 -17.65
N ALA A 163 -11.41 4.03 -17.46
CA ALA A 163 -12.17 2.80 -17.69
C ALA A 163 -12.92 2.29 -16.44
N THR A 164 -12.45 2.63 -15.24
CA THR A 164 -13.04 2.11 -14.00
C THR A 164 -14.41 2.71 -13.73
N HIS A 165 -15.35 1.85 -13.34
CA HIS A 165 -16.65 2.26 -12.81
C HIS A 165 -16.66 2.18 -11.27
N ASP A 166 -15.58 1.67 -10.65
CA ASP A 166 -15.41 1.64 -9.20
C ASP A 166 -14.99 3.03 -8.71
N ARG A 167 -15.97 3.77 -8.19
CA ARG A 167 -15.75 5.10 -7.64
C ARG A 167 -14.69 5.12 -6.53
N ALA A 168 -14.59 4.08 -5.71
CA ALA A 168 -13.60 4.03 -4.65
C ALA A 168 -12.18 3.84 -5.20
N LEU A 169 -12.02 3.08 -6.30
CA LEU A 169 -10.74 3.01 -7.02
C LEU A 169 -10.40 4.36 -7.66
N LYS A 170 -11.37 5.03 -8.29
CA LYS A 170 -11.17 6.37 -8.87
C LYS A 170 -10.73 7.39 -7.81
N ASP A 171 -11.37 7.41 -6.65
CA ASP A 171 -10.99 8.29 -5.53
C ASP A 171 -9.57 7.99 -5.02
N ALA A 172 -9.19 6.72 -4.94
CA ALA A 172 -7.84 6.30 -4.53
C ALA A 172 -6.78 6.72 -5.56
N LEU A 173 -7.07 6.60 -6.86
CA LEU A 173 -6.18 7.08 -7.93
C LEU A 173 -6.06 8.61 -7.92
N ILE A 174 -7.15 9.34 -7.64
CA ILE A 174 -7.12 10.80 -7.50
C ILE A 174 -6.23 11.21 -6.33
N LEU A 175 -6.34 10.53 -5.19
CA LEU A 175 -5.46 10.77 -4.05
C LEU A 175 -3.99 10.49 -4.42
N TYR A 176 -3.73 9.38 -5.09
CA TYR A 176 -2.40 9.04 -5.59
C TYR A 176 -1.80 10.16 -6.46
N ALA A 177 -2.56 10.64 -7.45
CA ALA A 177 -2.12 11.72 -8.34
C ALA A 177 -1.78 12.99 -7.56
N LYS A 178 -2.62 13.37 -6.57
CA LYS A 178 -2.36 14.52 -5.70
C LYS A 178 -1.07 14.36 -4.89
N LEU A 179 -0.81 13.17 -4.36
CA LEU A 179 0.42 12.89 -3.60
C LEU A 179 1.65 13.00 -4.48
N GLN A 180 1.64 12.39 -5.66
CA GLN A 180 2.75 12.46 -6.61
C GLN A 180 3.05 13.90 -7.03
N LEU A 181 2.01 14.69 -7.34
CA LEU A 181 2.17 16.11 -7.65
C LEU A 181 2.79 16.90 -6.50
N ASN A 182 2.41 16.59 -5.25
CA ASN A 182 2.98 17.26 -4.08
C ASN A 182 4.44 16.89 -3.86
N LEU A 183 4.80 15.62 -4.06
CA LEU A 183 6.15 15.11 -3.88
C LEU A 183 7.12 15.64 -4.96
N CYS A 184 6.63 15.89 -6.17
CA CYS A 184 7.46 16.41 -7.26
C CYS A 184 7.53 17.94 -7.33
N ARG A 185 6.94 18.66 -6.38
CA ARG A 185 7.00 20.14 -6.36
C ARG A 185 8.45 20.61 -6.25
N GLY A 186 8.93 21.29 -7.29
CA GLY A 186 10.29 21.83 -7.35
C GLY A 186 11.36 20.83 -7.80
N SER A 187 10.97 19.63 -8.24
CA SER A 187 11.88 18.68 -8.92
C SER A 187 11.95 18.98 -10.41
N GLU A 188 13.13 18.81 -11.03
CA GLU A 188 13.32 18.89 -12.49
C GLU A 188 12.47 17.84 -13.23
N ASP A 189 12.22 16.68 -12.59
CA ASP A 189 11.38 15.59 -13.10
C ASP A 189 9.86 15.83 -12.90
N GLY A 190 9.48 16.95 -12.29
CA GLY A 190 8.07 17.27 -12.03
C GLY A 190 7.28 17.65 -13.29
N GLY A 191 7.94 18.18 -14.32
CA GLY A 191 7.30 18.61 -15.58
C GLY A 191 6.58 17.46 -16.30
N PRO A 192 7.28 16.37 -16.67
CA PRO A 192 6.66 15.23 -17.36
C PRO A 192 5.52 14.58 -16.57
N LEU A 193 5.64 14.49 -15.24
CA LEU A 193 4.58 13.97 -14.38
C LEU A 193 3.31 14.84 -14.43
N ILE A 194 3.47 16.17 -14.37
CA ILE A 194 2.36 17.11 -14.46
C ILE A 194 1.67 16.99 -15.82
N GLU A 195 2.43 16.93 -16.91
CA GLU A 195 1.88 16.78 -18.26
C GLU A 195 1.07 15.48 -18.39
N GLN A 196 1.59 14.36 -17.88
CA GLN A 196 0.89 13.09 -17.93
C GLN A 196 -0.43 13.10 -17.14
N LEU A 197 -0.41 13.62 -15.91
CA LEU A 197 -1.63 13.69 -15.08
C LEU A 197 -2.64 14.69 -15.66
N LEU A 198 -2.16 15.79 -16.26
CA LEU A 198 -3.01 16.75 -16.96
C LEU A 198 -3.68 16.12 -18.18
N ASP A 199 -2.96 15.31 -18.96
CA ASP A 199 -3.53 14.58 -20.10
C ASP A 199 -4.65 13.62 -19.65
N VAL A 200 -4.43 12.86 -18.57
CA VAL A 200 -5.45 11.95 -18.02
C VAL A 200 -6.70 12.71 -17.56
N VAL A 201 -6.52 13.82 -16.84
CA VAL A 201 -7.65 14.66 -16.37
C VAL A 201 -8.38 15.32 -17.54
N SER A 202 -7.65 15.81 -18.55
CA SER A 202 -8.26 16.43 -19.74
C SER A 202 -9.13 15.42 -20.49
N ARG A 203 -8.64 14.20 -20.70
CA ARG A 203 -9.43 13.11 -21.30
C ARG A 203 -10.68 12.73 -20.49
N ASP A 204 -10.60 12.77 -19.15
CA ASP A 204 -11.74 12.48 -18.27
C ASP A 204 -12.82 13.57 -18.37
N LEU A 205 -12.41 14.84 -18.43
CA LEU A 205 -13.30 15.98 -18.62
C LEU A 205 -13.97 15.96 -20.01
N ASP A 206 -13.21 15.62 -21.06
CA ASP A 206 -13.74 15.50 -22.42
C ASP A 206 -14.85 14.43 -22.48
N GLN A 207 -14.66 13.26 -21.86
CA GLN A 207 -15.69 12.22 -21.79
C GLN A 207 -16.97 12.68 -21.06
N CYS A 208 -16.83 13.48 -20.00
CA CYS A 208 -17.97 14.04 -19.27
C CYS A 208 -18.70 15.13 -20.05
N SER A 209 -18.04 15.78 -21.02
CA SER A 209 -18.58 16.86 -21.83
C SER A 209 -19.37 16.41 -23.07
N VAL A 210 -19.30 15.12 -23.44
CA VAL A 210 -20.09 14.57 -24.54
C VAL A 210 -21.54 14.35 -24.06
N PRO A 211 -22.54 15.09 -24.59
CA PRO A 211 -23.93 14.83 -24.25
C PRO A 211 -24.30 13.42 -24.73
N SER A 212 -24.87 12.60 -23.86
CA SER A 212 -25.47 11.33 -24.24
C SER A 212 -26.62 11.61 -25.20
N ILE A 213 -26.37 11.46 -26.50
CA ILE A 213 -27.43 11.45 -27.50
C ILE A 213 -28.16 10.11 -27.31
N THR A 214 -29.36 10.20 -26.76
CA THR A 214 -30.38 9.12 -26.66
C THR A 214 -30.68 8.48 -28.00
#